data_AF-A0A9P5Z3F0-F1
#
_entry.id   AF-A0A9P5Z3F0-F1
#
_cell.length_a   1.000
_cell.length_b   1.000
_cell.length_c   1.000
_cell.angle_alpha   90.00
_cell.angle_beta   90.00
_cell.angle_gamma   90.00
#
_symmetry.space_group_name_H-M   'P 1'
#
loop_
_entity.id
_entity.type
_entity.pdbx_description
1 polymer ?
#
loop_
_entity_poly.entity_id
_entity_poly.type
_entity_poly.pdbx_seq_one_letter_code
_entity_poly.pdbx_strand_id
1 'polypeptide(L)'
;MPPKATPKAPAKASAPPKQSKWKDHKTRPKQPLTTQERMKRLFTSLCAQIDGGYFGNAVKTCDKILRLKPTDADARQTKLFLLLQTEQYDTALALIDSEDDADKLAYERAYSLYRLQRESEAKEILDAIKKDKEEEDRGIMHLEAQLNYREGLYQEAFDLYNQLLDTAEPDSEEHSDILTNLQASQKHLDFIERGYLHALDALPTSVTSALESVPPPVQPLSAAAAASAIANASVEQKQLPKPKKIKPSRIPTGVIPGVTPPPDPERWIKKSERSTFGQGRRRKGQGGGGGATQGSSTVEVAPTPNAPAHSSAKSGGKKKKR
;
A
#
# COMPACT_ATOMS: atom_id res chain seq x y z
N MET A 1 0.14 87.84 -51.50
CA MET A 1 -0.36 86.88 -52.51
C MET A 1 -0.26 85.48 -51.93
N PRO A 2 -1.38 84.78 -51.69
CA PRO A 2 -1.40 83.50 -51.00
C PRO A 2 -1.02 82.31 -51.91
N PRO A 3 -0.51 81.20 -51.34
CA PRO A 3 0.03 80.06 -52.09
C PRO A 3 -1.05 79.16 -52.73
N LYS A 4 -0.69 78.59 -53.89
CA LYS A 4 -1.50 77.74 -54.78
C LYS A 4 -2.04 76.48 -54.08
N ALA A 5 -3.33 76.21 -54.31
CA ALA A 5 -4.03 74.99 -53.93
C ALA A 5 -3.57 73.79 -54.80
N THR A 6 -3.26 72.67 -54.15
CA THR A 6 -3.03 71.36 -54.79
C THR A 6 -4.33 70.55 -54.84
N PRO A 7 -4.59 69.78 -55.92
CA PRO A 7 -5.85 69.06 -56.08
C PRO A 7 -5.88 67.76 -55.26
N LYS A 8 -7.07 67.46 -54.72
CA LYS A 8 -7.39 66.30 -53.89
C LYS A 8 -7.48 65.03 -54.75
N ALA A 9 -6.72 63.99 -54.40
CA ALA A 9 -6.75 62.69 -55.07
C ALA A 9 -8.11 61.97 -54.89
N PRO A 10 -8.56 61.14 -55.84
CA PRO A 10 -9.86 60.47 -55.77
C PRO A 10 -9.85 59.31 -54.77
N ALA A 11 -10.97 59.15 -54.06
CA ALA A 11 -11.19 58.10 -53.08
C ALA A 11 -11.14 56.71 -53.74
N LYS A 12 -10.28 55.82 -53.21
CA LYS A 12 -10.26 54.39 -53.58
C LYS A 12 -11.58 53.74 -53.18
N ALA A 13 -12.27 53.14 -54.14
CA ALA A 13 -13.44 52.30 -53.91
C ALA A 13 -13.06 51.10 -53.01
N SER A 14 -13.79 50.93 -51.92
CA SER A 14 -13.68 49.79 -51.02
C SER A 14 -14.16 48.50 -51.72
N ALA A 15 -13.31 47.48 -51.78
CA ALA A 15 -13.68 46.16 -52.27
C ALA A 15 -14.79 45.55 -51.38
N PRO A 16 -15.73 44.75 -51.94
CA PRO A 16 -16.79 44.14 -51.16
C PRO A 16 -16.24 43.05 -50.23
N PRO A 17 -16.89 42.79 -49.08
CA PRO A 17 -16.41 41.80 -48.13
C PRO A 17 -16.52 40.40 -48.74
N LYS A 18 -15.42 39.64 -48.71
CA LYS A 18 -15.41 38.23 -49.11
C LYS A 18 -16.27 37.44 -48.13
N GLN A 19 -17.47 37.05 -48.52
CA GLN A 19 -18.29 36.10 -47.79
C GLN A 19 -17.57 34.74 -47.78
N SER A 20 -17.08 34.30 -46.61
CA SER A 20 -16.52 32.97 -46.47
C SER A 20 -17.66 31.94 -46.50
N LYS A 21 -17.80 31.23 -47.61
CA LYS A 21 -18.70 30.08 -47.73
C LYS A 21 -18.06 28.87 -47.04
N TRP A 22 -18.08 28.83 -45.72
CA TRP A 22 -17.93 27.57 -45.00
C TRP A 22 -19.25 26.82 -45.16
N LYS A 23 -19.26 25.80 -46.02
CA LYS A 23 -20.39 24.87 -46.06
C LYS A 23 -20.41 24.15 -44.72
N ASP A 24 -21.47 24.37 -43.94
CA ASP A 24 -21.81 23.53 -42.79
C ASP A 24 -22.11 22.12 -43.28
N HIS A 25 -21.06 21.32 -43.49
CA HIS A 25 -21.20 19.87 -43.61
C HIS A 25 -21.55 19.34 -42.22
N LYS A 26 -22.83 19.41 -41.88
CA LYS A 26 -23.42 18.76 -40.70
C LYS A 26 -23.18 17.26 -40.88
N THR A 27 -22.10 16.75 -40.31
CA THR A 27 -21.71 15.35 -40.39
C THR A 27 -22.85 14.53 -39.77
N ARG A 28 -23.43 13.62 -40.56
CA ARG A 28 -24.40 12.66 -40.02
C ARG A 28 -23.73 11.92 -38.86
N PRO A 29 -24.37 11.81 -37.68
CA PRO A 29 -23.79 11.06 -36.58
C PRO A 29 -23.57 9.63 -37.05
N LYS A 30 -22.31 9.17 -36.97
CA LYS A 30 -21.94 7.79 -37.31
C LYS A 30 -22.80 6.86 -36.45
N GLN A 31 -23.41 5.84 -37.07
CA GLN A 31 -24.18 4.84 -36.34
C GLN A 31 -23.28 4.21 -35.26
N PRO A 32 -23.82 3.95 -34.05
CA PRO A 32 -23.03 3.32 -33.00
C PRO A 32 -22.56 1.95 -33.50
N LEU A 33 -21.27 1.67 -33.29
CA LEU A 33 -20.70 0.38 -33.67
C LEU A 33 -21.44 -0.77 -32.98
N THR A 34 -21.53 -1.90 -33.67
CA THR A 34 -22.07 -3.11 -33.07
C THR A 34 -21.20 -3.55 -31.89
N THR A 35 -21.80 -4.24 -30.92
CA THR A 35 -21.06 -4.75 -29.76
C THR A 35 -19.89 -5.63 -30.17
N GLN A 36 -20.06 -6.46 -31.20
CA GLN A 36 -19.00 -7.34 -31.72
C GLN A 36 -17.83 -6.55 -32.34
N GLU A 37 -18.11 -5.53 -33.14
CA GLU A 37 -17.05 -4.69 -33.72
C GLU A 37 -16.32 -3.87 -32.64
N ARG A 38 -17.06 -3.39 -31.64
CA ARG A 38 -16.47 -2.70 -30.49
C ARG A 38 -15.54 -3.63 -29.71
N MET A 39 -15.93 -4.87 -29.48
CA MET A 39 -15.09 -5.88 -28.83
C MET A 39 -13.81 -6.14 -29.64
N LYS A 40 -13.91 -6.39 -30.94
CA LYS A 40 -12.73 -6.59 -31.80
C LYS A 40 -11.74 -5.43 -31.68
N ARG A 41 -12.22 -4.19 -31.75
CA ARG A 41 -11.36 -2.99 -31.58
C ARG A 41 -10.72 -2.90 -30.20
N LEU A 42 -11.44 -3.28 -29.14
CA LEU A 42 -10.90 -3.29 -27.79
C LEU A 42 -9.79 -4.32 -27.64
N PHE A 43 -9.97 -5.53 -28.17
CA PHE A 43 -8.92 -6.56 -28.16
C PHE A 43 -7.70 -6.16 -29.01
N THR A 44 -7.90 -5.60 -30.20
CA THR A 44 -6.78 -5.07 -31.00
C THR A 44 -6.01 -3.98 -30.24
N SER A 45 -6.72 -3.09 -29.56
CA SER A 45 -6.09 -2.07 -28.72
C SER A 45 -5.41 -2.66 -27.50
N LEU A 46 -5.94 -3.74 -26.92
CA LEU A 46 -5.37 -4.41 -25.76
C LEU A 46 -4.02 -5.04 -26.11
N CYS A 47 -3.96 -5.81 -27.20
CA CYS A 47 -2.70 -6.39 -27.70
C CYS A 47 -1.66 -5.30 -27.94
N ALA A 48 -2.01 -4.23 -28.69
CA ALA A 48 -1.08 -3.13 -28.94
C ALA A 48 -0.61 -2.39 -27.67
N GLN A 49 -1.43 -2.35 -26.62
CA GLN A 49 -1.04 -1.78 -25.33
C GLN A 49 -0.10 -2.68 -24.55
N ILE A 50 -0.30 -4.00 -24.60
CA ILE A 50 0.56 -5.00 -23.97
C ILE A 50 1.93 -5.00 -24.66
N ASP A 51 1.94 -5.10 -26.00
CA ASP A 51 3.17 -5.08 -26.80
C ASP A 51 3.97 -3.78 -26.62
N GLY A 52 3.26 -2.67 -26.41
CA GLY A 52 3.86 -1.36 -26.13
C GLY A 52 4.25 -1.11 -24.66
N GLY A 53 4.04 -2.07 -23.75
CA GLY A 53 4.34 -1.92 -22.32
C GLY A 53 3.42 -0.94 -21.57
N TYR A 54 2.30 -0.52 -22.18
CA TYR A 54 1.33 0.42 -21.59
C TYR A 54 0.35 -0.28 -20.65
N PHE A 55 0.85 -1.01 -19.65
CA PHE A 55 0.05 -1.90 -18.79
C PHE A 55 -1.10 -1.20 -18.06
N GLY A 56 -0.89 0.02 -17.56
CA GLY A 56 -1.97 0.78 -16.90
C GLY A 56 -3.13 1.15 -17.84
N ASN A 57 -2.88 1.28 -19.15
CA ASN A 57 -3.93 1.48 -20.14
C ASN A 57 -4.57 0.15 -20.54
N ALA A 58 -3.78 -0.93 -20.62
CA ALA A 58 -4.26 -2.28 -20.88
C ALA A 58 -5.30 -2.72 -19.83
N VAL A 59 -5.03 -2.53 -18.53
CA VAL A 59 -5.98 -2.82 -17.44
C VAL A 59 -7.31 -2.08 -17.64
N LYS A 60 -7.26 -0.78 -17.98
CA LYS A 60 -8.47 0.01 -18.26
C LYS A 60 -9.22 -0.50 -19.50
N THR A 61 -8.52 -1.06 -20.47
CA THR A 61 -9.13 -1.68 -21.66
C THR A 61 -9.79 -3.02 -21.28
N CYS A 62 -9.18 -3.85 -20.44
CA CYS A 62 -9.81 -5.04 -19.88
C CYS A 62 -11.12 -4.67 -19.15
N ASP A 63 -11.12 -3.63 -18.31
CA ASP A 63 -12.35 -3.16 -17.66
C ASP A 63 -13.44 -2.74 -18.66
N LYS A 64 -13.07 -2.20 -19.82
CA LYS A 64 -14.05 -1.86 -20.88
C LYS A 64 -14.63 -3.11 -21.53
N ILE A 65 -13.81 -4.14 -21.74
CA ILE A 65 -14.24 -5.44 -22.28
C ILE A 65 -15.18 -6.12 -21.28
N LEU A 66 -14.80 -6.20 -20.01
CA LEU A 66 -15.58 -6.85 -18.96
C LEU A 66 -16.91 -6.13 -18.67
N ARG A 67 -17.00 -4.81 -18.87
CA ARG A 67 -18.28 -4.08 -18.83
C ARG A 67 -19.25 -4.50 -19.95
N LEU A 68 -18.72 -4.94 -21.09
CA LEU A 68 -19.54 -5.38 -22.23
C LEU A 68 -19.86 -6.89 -22.13
N LYS A 69 -18.92 -7.69 -21.64
CA LYS A 69 -19.07 -9.13 -21.39
C LYS A 69 -18.39 -9.49 -20.06
N PRO A 70 -19.14 -9.51 -18.94
CA PRO A 70 -18.59 -9.81 -17.64
C PRO A 70 -18.04 -11.23 -17.49
N THR A 71 -18.43 -12.18 -18.34
CA THR A 71 -18.02 -13.59 -18.28
C THR A 71 -16.90 -13.93 -19.28
N ASP A 72 -16.18 -12.92 -19.77
CA ASP A 72 -15.09 -13.14 -20.72
C ASP A 72 -13.82 -13.61 -19.99
N ALA A 73 -13.49 -14.90 -20.16
CA ALA A 73 -12.35 -15.54 -19.50
C ALA A 73 -11.02 -14.91 -19.91
N ASP A 74 -10.81 -14.67 -21.21
CA ASP A 74 -9.57 -14.08 -21.73
C ASP A 74 -9.30 -12.69 -21.15
N ALA A 75 -10.32 -11.83 -21.11
CA ALA A 75 -10.17 -10.48 -20.53
C ALA A 75 -9.95 -10.51 -19.01
N ARG A 76 -10.52 -11.48 -18.28
CA ARG A 76 -10.28 -11.68 -16.84
C ARG A 76 -8.87 -12.15 -16.57
N GLN A 77 -8.43 -13.20 -17.25
CA GLN A 77 -7.07 -13.74 -17.13
C GLN A 77 -6.02 -12.70 -17.53
N THR A 78 -6.24 -12.00 -18.65
CA THR A 78 -5.34 -10.91 -19.07
C THR A 78 -5.29 -9.80 -18.04
N LYS A 79 -6.44 -9.41 -17.46
CA LYS A 79 -6.47 -8.42 -16.38
C LYS A 79 -5.68 -8.90 -15.17
N LEU A 80 -5.89 -10.14 -14.72
CA LEU A 80 -5.17 -10.70 -13.57
C LEU A 80 -3.65 -10.66 -13.81
N PHE A 81 -3.18 -11.17 -14.95
CA PHE A 81 -1.77 -11.12 -15.31
C PHE A 81 -1.21 -9.70 -15.27
N LEU A 82 -1.91 -8.73 -15.84
CA LEU A 82 -1.49 -7.32 -15.83
C LEU A 82 -1.45 -6.74 -14.41
N LEU A 83 -2.38 -7.12 -13.54
CA LEU A 83 -2.38 -6.68 -12.13
C LEU A 83 -1.18 -7.25 -11.38
N LEU A 84 -0.84 -8.54 -11.59
CA LEU A 84 0.34 -9.17 -10.99
C LEU A 84 1.64 -8.52 -11.48
N GLN A 85 1.76 -8.29 -12.79
CA GLN A 85 2.92 -7.64 -13.41
C GLN A 85 3.12 -6.20 -12.95
N THR A 86 2.03 -5.50 -12.63
CA THR A 86 2.07 -4.11 -12.13
C THR A 86 2.00 -4.01 -10.60
N GLU A 87 2.20 -5.13 -9.92
CA GLU A 87 2.28 -5.24 -8.47
C GLU A 87 1.03 -4.79 -7.69
N GLN A 88 -0.14 -4.87 -8.33
CA GLN A 88 -1.42 -4.49 -7.73
C GLN A 88 -2.11 -5.69 -7.05
N TYR A 89 -1.44 -6.30 -6.07
CA TYR A 89 -1.83 -7.58 -5.46
C TYR A 89 -3.19 -7.56 -4.75
N ASP A 90 -3.54 -6.48 -4.04
CA ASP A 90 -4.86 -6.37 -3.40
C ASP A 90 -6.00 -6.44 -4.42
N THR A 91 -5.82 -5.78 -5.57
CA THR A 91 -6.84 -5.79 -6.64
C THR A 91 -6.87 -7.11 -7.39
N ALA A 92 -5.72 -7.80 -7.49
CA ALA A 92 -5.64 -9.15 -8.05
C ALA A 92 -6.39 -10.14 -7.16
N LEU A 93 -6.19 -10.09 -5.84
CA LEU A 93 -6.93 -10.90 -4.88
C LEU A 93 -8.43 -10.65 -4.95
N ALA A 94 -8.86 -9.39 -4.97
CA ALA A 94 -10.28 -9.06 -5.10
C ALA A 94 -10.89 -9.57 -6.42
N LEU A 95 -10.11 -9.65 -7.49
CA LEU A 95 -10.54 -10.24 -8.76
C LEU A 95 -10.67 -11.76 -8.65
N ILE A 96 -9.68 -12.44 -8.05
CA ILE A 96 -9.68 -13.90 -7.83
C ILE A 96 -10.85 -14.32 -6.94
N ASP A 97 -11.07 -13.62 -5.82
CA ASP A 97 -12.16 -13.90 -4.88
C ASP A 97 -13.56 -13.66 -5.49
N SER A 98 -13.63 -12.98 -6.64
CA SER A 98 -14.88 -12.76 -7.37
C SER A 98 -15.17 -13.81 -8.45
N GLU A 99 -14.24 -14.74 -8.70
CA GLU A 99 -14.43 -15.84 -9.65
C GLU A 99 -15.16 -17.00 -8.99
N ASP A 100 -16.01 -17.68 -9.78
CA ASP A 100 -16.74 -18.87 -9.32
C ASP A 100 -15.81 -20.09 -9.15
N ASP A 101 -14.65 -20.08 -9.80
CA ASP A 101 -13.68 -21.18 -9.85
C ASP A 101 -12.31 -20.71 -9.35
N ALA A 102 -12.29 -20.27 -8.08
CA ALA A 102 -11.11 -19.72 -7.43
C ALA A 102 -9.97 -20.75 -7.29
N ASP A 103 -10.29 -22.05 -7.32
CA ASP A 103 -9.33 -23.14 -7.17
C ASP A 103 -8.34 -23.18 -8.35
N LYS A 104 -8.79 -22.84 -9.56
CA LYS A 104 -7.90 -22.71 -10.73
C LYS A 104 -6.87 -21.59 -10.59
N LEU A 105 -7.15 -20.59 -9.77
CA LEU A 105 -6.31 -19.42 -9.53
C LEU A 105 -5.63 -19.49 -8.15
N ALA A 106 -5.60 -20.68 -7.53
CA ALA A 106 -5.03 -20.88 -6.21
C ALA A 106 -3.55 -20.48 -6.15
N TYR A 107 -2.79 -20.74 -7.23
CA TYR A 107 -1.38 -20.33 -7.31
C TYR A 107 -1.23 -18.80 -7.32
N GLU A 108 -1.96 -18.10 -8.18
CA GLU A 108 -1.95 -16.63 -8.25
C GLU A 108 -2.43 -15.99 -6.95
N ARG A 109 -3.37 -16.64 -6.26
CA ARG A 109 -3.85 -16.25 -4.93
C ARG A 109 -2.74 -16.36 -3.89
N ALA A 110 -2.08 -17.52 -3.80
CA ALA A 110 -0.96 -17.75 -2.90
C ALA A 110 0.19 -16.78 -3.17
N TYR A 111 0.53 -16.57 -4.45
CA TYR A 111 1.55 -15.60 -4.85
C TYR A 111 1.20 -14.17 -4.42
N SER A 112 -0.05 -13.75 -4.62
CA SER A 112 -0.50 -12.41 -4.21
C SER A 112 -0.45 -12.23 -2.68
N LEU A 113 -0.83 -13.25 -1.91
CA LEU A 113 -0.73 -13.25 -0.44
C LEU A 113 0.72 -13.19 0.03
N TYR A 114 1.61 -13.96 -0.60
CA TYR A 114 3.04 -13.91 -0.34
C TYR A 114 3.59 -12.48 -0.55
N ARG A 115 3.27 -11.85 -1.69
CA ARG A 115 3.71 -10.48 -2.00
C ARG A 115 3.13 -9.43 -1.02
N LEU A 116 1.98 -9.71 -0.42
CA LEU A 116 1.36 -8.89 0.63
C LEU A 116 1.85 -9.22 2.05
N GLN A 117 2.85 -10.10 2.19
CA GLN A 117 3.40 -10.51 3.50
C GLN A 117 2.36 -11.19 4.40
N ARG A 118 1.51 -12.02 3.79
CA ARG A 118 0.54 -12.88 4.47
C ARG A 118 0.97 -14.33 4.29
N GLU A 119 2.12 -14.68 4.88
CA GLU A 119 2.83 -15.94 4.64
C GLU A 119 2.01 -17.15 5.11
N SER A 120 1.38 -17.06 6.28
CA SER A 120 0.53 -18.11 6.83
C SER A 120 -0.59 -18.51 5.87
N GLU A 121 -1.35 -17.54 5.36
CA GLU A 121 -2.43 -17.78 4.41
C GLU A 121 -1.92 -18.28 3.05
N ALA A 122 -0.77 -17.77 2.59
CA ALA A 122 -0.15 -18.25 1.34
C ALA A 122 0.29 -19.72 1.46
N LYS A 123 0.85 -20.09 2.62
CA LYS A 123 1.31 -21.45 2.91
C LYS A 123 0.15 -22.44 2.99
N GLU A 124 -0.95 -22.07 3.66
CA GLU A 124 -2.17 -22.90 3.71
C GLU A 124 -2.70 -23.23 2.31
N ILE A 125 -2.69 -22.26 1.39
CA ILE A 125 -3.12 -22.48 0.01
C ILE A 125 -2.13 -23.38 -0.74
N LEU A 126 -0.82 -23.15 -0.61
CA LEU A 126 0.17 -24.02 -1.26
C LEU A 126 0.07 -25.46 -0.78
N ASP A 127 -0.09 -25.68 0.51
CA ASP A 127 -0.26 -27.02 1.09
C ASP A 127 -1.52 -27.72 0.57
N ALA A 128 -2.58 -26.95 0.28
CA ALA A 128 -3.78 -27.48 -0.37
C ALA A 128 -3.49 -27.88 -1.82
N ILE A 129 -2.85 -27.01 -2.61
CA ILE A 129 -2.52 -27.31 -4.02
C ILE A 129 -1.62 -28.54 -4.13
N LYS A 130 -0.64 -28.68 -3.23
CA LYS A 130 0.29 -29.83 -3.21
C LYS A 130 -0.39 -31.16 -2.89
N LYS A 131 -1.50 -31.15 -2.15
CA LYS A 131 -2.27 -32.38 -1.87
C LYS A 131 -3.07 -32.85 -3.07
N ASP A 132 -3.52 -31.91 -3.90
CA ASP A 132 -4.40 -32.19 -5.03
C ASP A 132 -3.63 -32.48 -6.33
N LYS A 133 -2.40 -32.01 -6.46
CA LYS A 133 -1.53 -32.26 -7.61
C LYS A 133 -0.62 -33.46 -7.38
N GLU A 134 -0.65 -34.45 -8.29
CA GLU A 134 0.29 -35.58 -8.29
C GLU A 134 1.67 -35.24 -8.85
N GLU A 135 1.77 -34.17 -9.66
CA GLU A 135 3.01 -33.73 -10.30
C GLU A 135 3.58 -32.48 -9.62
N GLU A 136 4.89 -32.50 -9.35
CA GLU A 136 5.62 -31.38 -8.75
C GLU A 136 5.74 -30.21 -9.74
N ASP A 137 4.94 -29.17 -9.51
CA ASP A 137 4.96 -27.94 -10.29
C ASP A 137 6.13 -27.04 -9.83
N ARG A 138 7.09 -26.75 -10.73
CA ARG A 138 8.25 -25.89 -10.44
C ARG A 138 7.86 -24.54 -9.85
N GLY A 139 6.77 -23.93 -10.34
CA GLY A 139 6.32 -22.63 -9.83
C GLY A 139 5.92 -22.70 -8.36
N ILE A 140 5.27 -23.80 -7.96
CA ILE A 140 4.88 -24.06 -6.57
C ILE A 140 6.12 -24.25 -5.71
N MET A 141 7.09 -25.04 -6.16
CA MET A 141 8.34 -25.26 -5.43
C MET A 141 9.11 -23.97 -5.18
N HIS A 142 9.18 -23.08 -6.18
CA HIS A 142 9.80 -21.76 -6.03
C HIS A 142 9.12 -20.93 -4.95
N LEU A 143 7.79 -20.84 -4.99
CA LEU A 143 7.04 -20.06 -4.01
C LEU A 143 7.14 -20.65 -2.60
N GLU A 144 7.16 -21.98 -2.49
CA GLU A 144 7.37 -22.68 -1.22
C GLU A 144 8.76 -22.43 -0.64
N ALA A 145 9.82 -22.51 -1.45
CA ALA A 145 11.18 -22.20 -1.02
C ALA A 145 11.27 -20.74 -0.52
N GLN A 146 10.65 -19.81 -1.24
CA GLN A 146 10.57 -18.41 -0.86
C GLN A 146 9.80 -18.19 0.46
N LEU A 147 8.71 -18.92 0.70
CA LEU A 147 7.95 -18.87 1.96
C LEU A 147 8.76 -19.44 3.12
N ASN A 148 9.34 -20.62 2.96
CA ASN A 148 10.19 -21.25 3.97
C ASN A 148 11.37 -20.34 4.35
N TYR A 149 12.00 -19.69 3.37
CA TYR A 149 13.06 -18.71 3.64
C TYR A 149 12.58 -17.55 4.52
N ARG A 150 11.39 -16.99 4.24
CA ARG A 150 10.82 -15.88 5.02
C ARG A 150 10.42 -16.28 6.43
N GLU A 151 10.00 -17.53 6.63
CA GLU A 151 9.65 -18.08 7.94
C GLU A 151 10.89 -18.49 8.77
N GLY A 152 12.10 -18.41 8.20
CA GLY A 152 13.34 -18.84 8.85
C GLY A 152 13.58 -20.34 8.80
N LEU A 153 12.77 -21.07 8.02
CA LEU A 153 12.91 -22.48 7.68
C LEU A 153 13.96 -22.63 6.57
N TYR A 154 15.19 -22.22 6.88
CA TYR A 154 16.27 -22.09 5.89
C TYR A 154 16.75 -23.43 5.35
N GLN A 155 16.60 -24.51 6.14
CA GLN A 155 16.98 -25.85 5.70
C GLN A 155 16.02 -26.34 4.60
N GLU A 156 14.71 -26.24 4.85
CA GLU A 156 13.70 -26.61 3.86
C GLU A 156 13.82 -25.75 2.59
N ALA A 157 14.08 -24.44 2.73
CA ALA A 157 14.32 -23.56 1.59
C ALA A 157 15.57 -23.97 0.80
N PHE A 158 16.68 -24.31 1.48
CA PHE A 158 17.91 -24.76 0.84
C PHE A 158 17.71 -26.06 0.06
N ASP A 159 17.01 -27.04 0.64
CA ASP A 159 16.74 -28.33 0.00
C ASP A 159 15.89 -28.15 -1.27
N LEU A 160 14.82 -27.33 -1.20
CA LEU A 160 13.98 -27.00 -2.36
C LEU A 160 14.75 -26.26 -3.46
N TYR A 161 15.61 -25.31 -3.10
CA TYR A 161 16.43 -24.62 -4.10
C TYR A 161 17.46 -25.54 -4.76
N ASN A 162 18.04 -26.51 -4.05
CA ASN A 162 18.90 -27.52 -4.67
C ASN A 162 18.12 -28.36 -5.69
N GLN A 163 16.94 -28.83 -5.31
CA GLN A 163 16.07 -29.60 -6.20
C GLN A 163 15.68 -28.81 -7.47
N LEU A 164 15.39 -27.51 -7.31
CA LEU A 164 15.12 -26.61 -8.43
C LEU A 164 16.36 -26.39 -9.31
N LEU A 165 17.54 -26.32 -8.71
CA LEU A 165 18.81 -26.10 -9.40
C LEU A 165 19.21 -27.30 -10.28
N ASP A 166 18.95 -28.52 -9.80
CA ASP A 166 19.27 -29.77 -10.52
C ASP A 166 18.62 -29.86 -11.90
N THR A 167 17.47 -29.19 -12.07
CA THR A 167 16.69 -29.19 -13.31
C THR A 167 16.71 -27.83 -14.03
N ALA A 168 17.40 -26.83 -13.50
CA ALA A 168 17.52 -25.51 -14.11
C ALA A 168 18.50 -25.54 -15.28
N GLU A 169 18.12 -24.91 -16.42
CA GLU A 169 19.03 -24.77 -17.55
C GLU A 169 20.26 -23.93 -17.16
N PRO A 170 21.49 -24.40 -17.44
CA PRO A 170 22.69 -23.62 -17.20
C PRO A 170 22.64 -22.28 -17.94
N ASP A 171 23.19 -21.22 -17.32
CA ASP A 171 23.23 -19.84 -17.85
C ASP A 171 21.86 -19.16 -18.06
N SER A 172 20.77 -19.76 -17.58
CA SER A 172 19.46 -19.09 -17.55
C SER A 172 19.38 -18.04 -16.43
N GLU A 173 18.49 -17.07 -16.60
CA GLU A 173 18.16 -16.08 -15.54
C GLU A 173 17.66 -16.79 -14.29
N GLU A 174 16.78 -17.78 -14.47
CA GLU A 174 16.25 -18.60 -13.38
C GLU A 174 17.35 -19.35 -12.61
N HIS A 175 18.33 -19.93 -13.31
CA HIS A 175 19.48 -20.58 -12.66
C HIS A 175 20.27 -19.61 -11.79
N SER A 176 20.49 -18.38 -12.29
CA SER A 176 21.20 -17.34 -11.54
C SER A 176 20.43 -16.88 -10.29
N ASP A 177 19.11 -16.77 -10.40
CA ASP A 177 18.22 -16.40 -9.30
C ASP A 177 18.17 -17.49 -8.22
N ILE A 178 18.03 -18.76 -8.64
CA ILE A 178 18.05 -19.92 -7.72
C ILE A 178 19.37 -19.98 -6.97
N LEU A 179 20.50 -19.85 -7.68
CA LEU A 179 21.83 -19.86 -7.04
C LEU A 179 21.98 -18.77 -5.98
N THR A 180 21.50 -17.56 -6.28
CA THR A 180 21.56 -16.44 -5.34
C THR A 180 20.76 -16.74 -4.07
N ASN A 181 19.54 -17.25 -4.22
CA ASN A 181 18.67 -17.59 -3.09
C ASN A 181 19.19 -18.80 -2.31
N LEU A 182 19.71 -19.82 -2.98
CA LEU A 182 20.34 -20.98 -2.37
C LEU A 182 21.52 -20.57 -1.48
N GLN A 183 22.41 -19.72 -2.00
CA GLN A 183 23.54 -19.19 -1.24
C GLN A 183 23.09 -18.35 -0.04
N ALA A 184 21.99 -17.61 -0.17
CA ALA A 184 21.41 -16.87 0.94
C ALA A 184 20.91 -17.81 2.04
N SER A 185 20.16 -18.86 1.69
CA SER A 185 19.71 -19.91 2.63
C SER A 185 20.89 -20.56 3.33
N GLN A 186 21.94 -20.93 2.57
CA GLN A 186 23.14 -21.55 3.12
C GLN A 186 23.86 -20.63 4.11
N LYS A 187 24.04 -19.35 3.78
CA LYS A 187 24.69 -18.39 4.70
C LYS A 187 23.92 -18.22 6.00
N HIS A 188 22.59 -18.25 5.95
CA HIS A 188 21.76 -18.21 7.15
C HIS A 188 21.90 -19.47 8.00
N LEU A 189 21.93 -20.66 7.38
CA LEU A 189 22.20 -21.92 8.07
C LEU A 189 23.58 -21.90 8.74
N ASP A 190 24.63 -21.56 7.99
CA ASP A 190 26.00 -21.47 8.50
C ASP A 190 26.10 -20.51 9.70
N PHE A 191 25.39 -19.38 9.62
CA PHE A 191 25.33 -18.42 10.73
C PHE A 191 24.66 -19.00 11.96
N ILE A 192 23.52 -19.68 11.82
CA ILE A 192 22.78 -20.28 12.94
C ILE A 192 23.59 -21.41 13.59
N GLU A 193 24.23 -22.26 12.79
CA GLU A 193 24.97 -23.40 13.31
C GLU A 193 26.30 -23.02 13.98
N ARG A 194 27.07 -22.11 13.36
CA ARG A 194 28.47 -21.87 13.75
C ARG A 194 28.84 -20.39 13.77
N GLY A 195 28.32 -19.61 12.82
CA GLY A 195 28.70 -18.21 12.67
C GLY A 195 28.33 -17.35 13.89
N TYR A 196 27.21 -17.63 14.55
CA TYR A 196 26.81 -16.97 15.78
C TYR A 196 27.82 -17.18 16.91
N LEU A 197 28.25 -18.42 17.13
CA LEU A 197 29.25 -18.74 18.16
C LEU A 197 30.59 -18.06 17.86
N HIS A 198 31.05 -18.12 16.61
CA HIS A 198 32.26 -17.41 16.21
C HIS A 198 32.16 -15.89 16.37
N ALA A 199 30.99 -15.31 16.08
CA ALA A 199 30.76 -13.89 16.28
C ALA A 199 30.81 -13.50 17.77
N LEU A 200 30.31 -14.36 18.67
CA LEU A 200 30.43 -14.17 20.11
C LEU A 200 31.88 -14.26 20.59
N ASP A 201 32.64 -15.26 20.12
CA ASP A 201 34.05 -15.44 20.48
C ASP A 201 34.94 -14.28 20.00
N ALA A 202 34.58 -13.65 18.89
CA ALA A 202 35.30 -12.51 18.34
C ALA A 202 35.01 -11.17 19.06
N LEU A 203 34.05 -11.12 19.99
CA LEU A 203 33.75 -9.90 20.73
C LEU A 203 34.91 -9.51 21.65
N PRO A 204 35.22 -8.19 21.79
CA PRO A 204 36.21 -7.73 22.75
C PRO A 204 35.85 -8.16 24.17
N THR A 205 36.84 -8.61 24.95
CA THR A 205 36.66 -9.07 26.33
C THR A 205 35.98 -8.03 27.23
N SER A 206 36.19 -6.73 26.95
CA SER A 206 35.52 -5.64 27.67
C SER A 206 34.00 -5.65 27.50
N VAL A 207 33.49 -6.10 26.35
CA VAL A 207 32.05 -6.21 26.06
C VAL A 207 31.48 -7.47 26.71
N THR A 208 32.15 -8.61 26.56
CA THR A 208 31.69 -9.88 27.15
C THR A 208 31.69 -9.82 28.68
N SER A 209 32.76 -9.31 29.30
CA SER A 209 32.80 -9.10 30.76
C SER A 209 31.72 -8.15 31.27
N ALA A 210 31.41 -7.09 30.51
CA ALA A 210 30.32 -6.19 30.87
C ALA A 210 28.97 -6.93 30.84
N LEU A 211 28.68 -7.70 29.79
CA LEU A 211 27.44 -8.47 29.67
C LEU A 211 27.28 -9.56 30.74
N GLU A 212 28.35 -10.29 31.06
CA GLU A 212 28.35 -11.32 32.11
C GLU A 212 28.14 -10.73 33.52
N SER A 213 28.58 -9.49 33.74
CA SER A 213 28.39 -8.78 35.01
C SER A 213 27.00 -8.17 35.18
N VAL A 214 26.20 -8.06 34.11
CA VAL A 214 24.85 -7.53 34.18
C VAL A 214 23.95 -8.57 34.84
N PRO A 215 23.33 -8.27 35.99
CA PRO A 215 22.37 -9.19 36.61
C PRO A 215 21.21 -9.44 35.63
N PRO A 216 20.63 -10.66 35.61
CA PRO A 216 19.50 -10.95 34.73
C PRO A 216 18.41 -9.90 34.93
N PRO A 217 17.75 -9.45 33.84
CA PRO A 217 16.71 -8.45 33.95
C PRO A 217 15.66 -8.97 34.93
N VAL A 218 15.49 -8.26 36.04
CA VAL A 218 14.40 -8.52 36.98
C VAL A 218 13.11 -8.30 36.20
N GLN A 219 12.50 -9.41 35.79
CA GLN A 219 11.16 -9.42 35.22
C GLN A 219 10.29 -8.64 36.20
N PRO A 220 9.62 -7.54 35.78
CA PRO A 220 8.68 -6.88 36.66
C PRO A 220 7.65 -7.94 37.02
N LEU A 221 7.67 -8.39 38.27
CA LEU A 221 6.64 -9.27 38.80
C LEU A 221 5.33 -8.57 38.48
N SER A 222 4.54 -9.17 37.58
CA SER A 222 3.17 -8.73 37.44
C SER A 222 2.56 -8.79 38.83
N ALA A 223 1.73 -7.81 39.19
CA ALA A 223 1.09 -7.79 40.50
C ALA A 223 0.38 -9.13 40.82
N ALA A 224 0.00 -9.89 39.79
CA ALA A 224 -0.52 -11.24 39.88
C ALA A 224 0.51 -12.30 40.35
N ALA A 225 1.77 -12.26 39.88
CA ALA A 225 2.80 -13.21 40.29
C ALA A 225 3.28 -12.97 41.74
N ALA A 226 3.40 -11.71 42.16
CA ALA A 226 3.70 -11.36 43.55
C ALA A 226 2.56 -11.76 44.50
N ALA A 227 1.30 -11.60 44.08
CA ALA A 227 0.14 -12.03 44.85
C ALA A 227 0.07 -13.57 45.02
N SER A 228 0.44 -14.34 43.98
CA SER A 228 0.48 -15.81 44.06
C SER A 228 1.61 -16.34 44.93
N ALA A 229 2.77 -15.68 44.95
CA ALA A 229 3.89 -16.06 45.83
C ALA A 229 3.57 -15.81 47.32
N ILE A 230 2.82 -14.75 47.62
CA ILE A 230 2.35 -14.46 48.99
C ILE A 230 1.17 -15.39 49.37
N ALA A 231 0.34 -15.79 48.40
CA ALA A 231 -0.77 -16.72 48.64
C ALA A 231 -0.31 -18.16 49.00
N ASN A 232 0.85 -18.60 48.52
CA ASN A 232 1.38 -19.94 48.85
C ASN A 232 2.00 -20.04 50.26
N ALA A 233 2.25 -18.93 50.94
CA ALA A 233 2.79 -18.91 52.31
C ALA A 233 1.72 -18.77 53.40
N SER A 234 0.43 -18.73 53.04
CA SER A 234 -0.66 -18.56 54.02
C SER A 234 -1.92 -19.24 53.54
N VAL A 235 -1.96 -20.57 53.69
CA VAL A 235 -3.22 -21.32 53.67
C VAL A 235 -3.96 -21.00 54.97
N GLU A 236 -4.70 -19.90 54.96
CA GLU A 236 -5.82 -19.72 55.87
C GLU A 236 -6.97 -19.09 55.07
N GLN A 237 -8.04 -19.87 54.91
CA GLN A 237 -9.26 -19.49 54.21
C GLN A 237 -9.82 -18.18 54.79
N LYS A 238 -9.69 -17.07 54.05
CA LYS A 238 -10.32 -15.79 54.40
C LYS A 238 -11.29 -15.37 53.30
N GLN A 239 -12.57 -15.36 53.65
CA GLN A 239 -13.70 -14.91 52.83
C GLN A 239 -13.46 -13.50 52.27
N LEU A 240 -13.92 -13.27 51.02
CA LEU A 240 -13.84 -11.96 50.35
C LEU A 240 -14.44 -10.83 51.20
N PRO A 241 -13.77 -9.67 51.31
CA PRO A 241 -14.30 -8.54 52.06
C PRO A 241 -15.47 -7.89 51.32
N LYS A 242 -16.61 -7.74 51.99
CA LYS A 242 -17.77 -7.00 51.48
C LYS A 242 -17.40 -5.51 51.27
N PRO A 243 -17.90 -4.87 50.19
CA PRO A 243 -17.58 -3.46 49.91
C PRO A 243 -18.07 -2.55 51.04
N LYS A 244 -17.19 -1.67 51.53
CA LYS A 244 -17.49 -0.71 52.61
C LYS A 244 -18.50 0.33 52.12
N LYS A 245 -19.62 0.47 52.84
CA LYS A 245 -20.64 1.51 52.56
C LYS A 245 -20.04 2.91 52.81
N ILE A 246 -20.17 3.80 51.83
CA ILE A 246 -19.68 5.18 51.89
C ILE A 246 -20.58 5.98 52.85
N LYS A 247 -19.98 6.77 53.75
CA LYS A 247 -20.71 7.56 54.75
C LYS A 247 -21.43 8.75 54.08
N PRO A 248 -22.71 9.03 54.43
CA PRO A 248 -23.52 10.05 53.76
C PRO A 248 -23.06 11.49 54.00
N SER A 249 -22.21 11.74 55.00
CA SER A 249 -21.63 13.07 55.26
C SER A 249 -20.58 13.50 54.23
N ARG A 250 -20.17 12.59 53.33
CA ARG A 250 -19.14 12.83 52.32
C ARG A 250 -19.70 12.92 50.90
N ILE A 251 -21.03 12.98 50.78
CA ILE A 251 -21.75 13.05 49.52
C ILE A 251 -22.40 14.45 49.43
N PRO A 252 -22.09 15.25 48.39
CA PRO A 252 -22.74 16.54 48.17
C PRO A 252 -24.25 16.41 48.03
N THR A 253 -25.00 17.40 48.53
CA THR A 253 -26.47 17.47 48.41
C THR A 253 -26.89 17.33 46.94
N GLY A 254 -27.63 16.26 46.61
CA GLY A 254 -28.16 15.98 45.27
C GLY A 254 -27.59 14.74 44.56
N VAL A 255 -26.62 14.03 45.14
CA VAL A 255 -26.03 12.80 44.54
C VAL A 255 -26.51 11.56 45.32
N ILE A 256 -27.23 10.65 44.65
CA ILE A 256 -27.67 9.36 45.23
C ILE A 256 -26.80 8.24 44.62
N PRO A 257 -25.96 7.54 45.41
CA PRO A 257 -25.12 6.46 44.90
C PRO A 257 -25.97 5.39 44.20
N GLY A 258 -25.71 5.15 42.91
CA GLY A 258 -26.37 4.14 42.08
C GLY A 258 -27.47 4.63 41.15
N VAL A 259 -28.00 5.86 41.34
CA VAL A 259 -29.06 6.43 40.49
C VAL A 259 -28.56 7.61 39.67
N THR A 260 -27.69 8.46 40.24
CA THR A 260 -27.04 9.52 39.48
C THR A 260 -25.87 8.93 38.69
N PRO A 261 -25.84 9.05 37.34
CA PRO A 261 -24.67 8.63 36.58
C PRO A 261 -23.43 9.35 37.12
N PRO A 262 -22.30 8.65 37.29
CA PRO A 262 -21.09 9.27 37.79
C PRO A 262 -20.73 10.48 36.90
N PRO A 263 -20.23 11.58 37.47
CA PRO A 263 -19.82 12.73 36.68
C PRO A 263 -18.80 12.30 35.62
N ASP A 264 -18.97 12.82 34.40
CA ASP A 264 -18.20 12.45 33.22
C ASP A 264 -16.68 12.43 33.52
N PRO A 265 -16.01 11.28 33.33
CA PRO A 265 -14.58 11.14 33.60
C PRO A 265 -13.72 12.04 32.73
N GLU A 266 -14.22 12.60 31.63
CA GLU A 266 -13.49 13.53 30.78
C GLU A 266 -13.74 15.01 31.14
N ARG A 267 -14.35 15.28 32.30
CA ARG A 267 -14.69 16.65 32.71
C ARG A 267 -13.49 17.57 32.93
N TRP A 268 -12.35 17.00 33.31
CA TRP A 268 -11.10 17.71 33.56
C TRP A 268 -10.28 17.92 32.28
N ILE A 269 -10.70 17.33 31.16
CA ILE A 269 -10.08 17.47 29.85
C ILE A 269 -10.65 18.72 29.14
N LYS A 270 -9.82 19.42 28.36
CA LYS A 270 -10.25 20.58 27.58
C LYS A 270 -11.40 20.19 26.66
N LYS A 271 -12.37 21.09 26.42
CA LYS A 271 -13.60 20.72 25.69
C LYS A 271 -13.34 20.20 24.28
N SER A 272 -12.23 20.60 23.64
CA SER A 272 -11.77 20.11 22.33
C SER A 272 -11.19 18.69 22.34
N GLU A 273 -10.78 18.19 23.49
CA GLU A 273 -10.08 16.92 23.66
C GLU A 273 -11.02 15.83 24.24
N ARG A 274 -12.30 16.16 24.44
CA ARG A 274 -13.32 15.22 24.92
C ARG A 274 -13.77 14.30 23.79
N SER A 275 -14.03 13.04 24.06
CA SER A 275 -14.61 12.06 23.12
C SER A 275 -15.98 12.48 22.60
N THR A 276 -16.72 13.29 23.36
CA THR A 276 -18.00 13.91 22.95
C THR A 276 -17.82 15.13 22.03
N PHE A 277 -16.60 15.65 21.88
CA PHE A 277 -16.31 16.80 21.03
C PHE A 277 -16.56 16.44 19.56
N GLY A 278 -17.54 17.11 18.93
CA GLY A 278 -17.88 16.93 17.52
C GLY A 278 -19.05 15.98 17.24
N GLN A 279 -19.55 15.23 18.23
CA GLN A 279 -20.71 14.34 18.07
C GLN A 279 -22.03 15.09 17.78
N GLY A 280 -22.08 16.41 18.01
CA GLY A 280 -23.26 17.26 17.73
C GLY A 280 -23.28 17.96 16.37
N ARG A 281 -22.28 17.76 15.49
CA ARG A 281 -22.15 18.52 14.22
C ARG A 281 -22.09 17.65 12.96
N ARG A 282 -22.77 16.51 12.95
CA ARG A 282 -23.01 15.73 11.71
C ARG A 282 -24.50 15.57 11.41
N ARG A 283 -25.11 16.65 10.90
CA ARG A 283 -26.06 16.67 9.77
C ARG A 283 -26.83 18.00 9.71
N LYS A 284 -26.36 18.91 8.86
CA LYS A 284 -27.22 19.62 7.88
C LYS A 284 -26.28 20.30 6.89
N GLY A 285 -26.39 19.94 5.61
CA GLY A 285 -25.50 20.43 4.57
C GLY A 285 -25.57 21.94 4.41
N GLN A 286 -24.47 22.55 4.01
CA GLN A 286 -24.48 23.84 3.34
C GLN A 286 -23.15 24.02 2.60
N GLY A 287 -23.20 23.91 1.28
CA GLY A 287 -22.24 24.60 0.44
C GLY A 287 -22.49 26.10 0.52
N GLY A 288 -21.44 26.88 0.33
CA GLY A 288 -21.55 28.30 0.01
C GLY A 288 -21.29 29.25 1.17
N GLY A 289 -20.20 30.00 1.03
CA GLY A 289 -20.25 31.44 1.27
C GLY A 289 -19.61 31.94 2.55
N GLY A 290 -18.40 32.47 2.40
CA GLY A 290 -18.18 33.88 2.74
C GLY A 290 -17.55 34.19 4.09
N GLY A 291 -16.45 34.95 4.03
CA GLY A 291 -15.92 35.75 5.13
C GLY A 291 -14.66 35.14 5.73
N ALA A 292 -13.46 35.50 5.28
CA ALA A 292 -12.72 36.70 5.73
C ALA A 292 -12.28 36.58 7.21
N THR A 293 -11.05 36.86 7.65
CA THR A 293 -9.82 37.41 7.09
C THR A 293 -8.77 37.39 8.22
N GLN A 294 -7.49 37.47 7.84
CA GLN A 294 -6.38 38.14 8.55
C GLN A 294 -5.65 37.46 9.73
N GLY A 295 -4.36 37.17 9.43
CA GLY A 295 -3.19 37.38 10.30
C GLY A 295 -2.82 36.23 11.24
N SER A 296 -1.56 35.92 11.55
CA SER A 296 -0.23 36.32 11.08
C SER A 296 0.77 35.38 11.77
N SER A 297 1.82 35.00 11.05
CA SER A 297 3.19 34.62 11.50
C SER A 297 3.41 33.77 12.76
N THR A 298 4.08 32.62 12.60
CA THR A 298 5.48 32.42 13.06
C THR A 298 6.09 31.20 12.38
N VAL A 299 7.33 31.35 11.94
CA VAL A 299 8.22 30.37 11.32
C VAL A 299 8.96 29.60 12.42
N GLU A 300 9.15 28.30 12.27
CA GLU A 300 10.42 27.66 12.63
C GLU A 300 10.70 26.46 11.72
N VAL A 301 11.92 26.46 11.17
CA VAL A 301 12.48 25.49 10.23
C VAL A 301 13.57 24.72 10.97
N ALA A 302 13.64 23.40 10.75
CA ALA A 302 14.81 22.58 11.05
C ALA A 302 15.27 21.83 9.78
N PRO A 303 16.57 21.49 9.67
CA PRO A 303 17.29 21.49 8.39
C PRO A 303 17.60 20.09 7.83
N THR A 304 17.89 20.03 6.52
CA THR A 304 18.57 18.91 5.84
C THR A 304 19.85 19.41 5.13
N PRO A 305 20.86 18.53 4.90
CA PRO A 305 22.23 18.95 4.67
C PRO A 305 22.63 19.15 3.21
N ASN A 306 23.75 19.88 3.09
CA ASN A 306 24.47 20.39 1.92
C ASN A 306 24.76 19.40 0.77
N ALA A 307 24.68 19.94 -0.45
CA ALA A 307 25.65 19.71 -1.51
C ALA A 307 26.29 21.06 -1.92
N PRO A 308 27.59 21.13 -2.26
CA PRO A 308 28.26 22.40 -2.52
C PRO A 308 28.05 22.88 -3.95
N ALA A 309 27.97 24.20 -4.09
CA ALA A 309 27.98 24.92 -5.35
C ALA A 309 29.37 25.50 -5.62
N HIS A 310 29.77 25.54 -6.89
CA HIS A 310 30.59 26.63 -7.41
C HIS A 310 30.15 26.99 -8.83
N SER A 311 29.61 28.21 -8.93
CA SER A 311 29.90 29.30 -9.90
C SER A 311 30.21 28.95 -11.37
N SER A 312 29.83 29.69 -12.42
CA SER A 312 29.14 30.96 -12.63
C SER A 312 29.27 31.23 -14.14
N ALA A 313 28.25 31.74 -14.85
CA ALA A 313 28.43 32.76 -15.90
C ALA A 313 27.11 33.15 -16.59
N LYS A 314 27.02 34.46 -16.86
CA LYS A 314 25.92 35.23 -17.46
C LYS A 314 25.71 34.94 -18.96
N SER A 315 24.47 35.04 -19.41
CA SER A 315 23.93 35.98 -20.42
C SER A 315 22.48 35.56 -20.72
N GLY A 316 21.45 36.40 -20.83
CA GLY A 316 21.36 37.76 -21.38
C GLY A 316 20.61 37.70 -22.71
N GLY A 317 19.26 37.68 -22.72
CA GLY A 317 18.50 37.62 -23.97
C GLY A 317 16.99 37.67 -23.84
N LYS A 318 16.44 38.88 -23.73
CA LYS A 318 15.01 39.21 -23.65
C LYS A 318 14.45 39.39 -25.06
N LYS A 319 13.41 38.66 -25.49
CA LYS A 319 12.54 39.10 -26.61
C LYS A 319 11.06 38.75 -26.39
N LYS A 320 10.25 39.80 -26.47
CA LYS A 320 8.80 39.88 -26.31
C LYS A 320 8.10 39.54 -27.63
N LYS A 321 6.90 38.99 -27.48
CA LYS A 321 5.83 38.79 -28.46
C LYS A 321 5.59 39.99 -29.38
N ARG A 322 5.29 39.70 -30.66
CA ARG A 322 4.14 40.21 -31.40
C ARG A 322 3.42 39.03 -32.01
#